data_AF-A0A9E5NC22-F1
#
_entry.id   AF-A0A9E5NC22-F1
#
_cell.length_a   1.000
_cell.length_b   1.000
_cell.length_c   1.000
_cell.angle_alpha   90.00
_cell.angle_beta   90.00
_cell.angle_gamma   90.00
#
_symmetry.space_group_name_H-M   'P 1'
#
loop_
_entity.id
_entity.type
_entity.pdbx_description
1 polymer ?
#
loop_
_entity_poly.entity_id
_entity_poly.type
_entity_poly.pdbx_seq_one_letter_code
_entity_poly.pdbx_strand_id
1 'polypeptide(L)' 'MSSVAVDLAARAIGDLGSCRMLVIGAGEAGRLAAKAAKDRGVSQIIVASRTRKRASVLATAL' A
#
# COMPACT_ATOMS: atom_id res chain seq x y z
N MET A 1 2.17 -5.62 12.31
CA MET A 1 3.09 -6.31 11.35
C MET A 1 3.23 -5.58 10.03
N SER A 2 2.16 -5.14 9.38
CA SER A 2 2.20 -4.42 8.09
C SER A 2 2.97 -3.09 8.10
N SER A 3 2.90 -2.27 9.15
CA SER A 3 3.71 -1.03 9.24
C SER A 3 5.20 -1.31 9.16
N VAL A 4 5.66 -2.42 9.76
CA VAL A 4 7.08 -2.81 9.75
C VAL A 4 7.56 -3.10 8.33
N ALA A 5 6.71 -3.67 7.48
CA ALA A 5 7.04 -3.90 6.07
C ALA A 5 7.23 -2.58 5.31
N VAL A 6 6.41 -1.57 5.60
CA VAL A 6 6.54 -0.24 4.97
C VAL A 6 7.77 0.50 5.52
N ASP A 7 8.06 0.39 6.82
CA ASP A 7 9.28 0.93 7.41
C ASP A 7 10.54 0.30 6.82
N LEU A 8 10.52 -1.02 6.61
CA LEU A 8 11.61 -1.73 5.95
C LEU A 8 11.78 -1.24 4.51
N ALA A 9 10.68 -1.08 3.77
CA ALA A 9 10.73 -0.54 2.42
C ALA A 9 11.31 0.88 2.38
N ALA A 10 10.91 1.76 3.30
CA ALA A 10 11.46 3.11 3.41
C ALA A 10 12.98 3.10 3.71
N ARG A 11 13.44 2.19 4.57
CA ARG A 11 14.88 2.03 4.86
C ARG A 11 15.67 1.51 3.67
N ALA A 12 15.08 0.61 2.89
CA ALA A 12 15.75 -0.03 1.76
C ALA A 12 15.74 0.85 0.48
N ILE A 13 14.65 1.56 0.23
CA ILE A 13 14.41 2.32 -1.00
C ILE A 13 14.67 3.82 -0.80
N GLY A 14 14.64 4.31 0.45
CA GLY A 14 14.78 5.71 0.77
C GLY A 14 13.44 6.44 0.67
N ASP A 15 13.41 7.54 -0.08
CA ASP A 15 12.21 8.36 -0.22
C ASP A 15 11.12 7.64 -1.02
N LEU A 16 10.06 7.24 -0.31
CA LEU A 16 8.90 6.62 -0.91
C LEU A 16 8.01 7.61 -1.67
N GLY A 17 8.21 8.92 -1.49
CA GLY A 17 7.46 9.99 -2.15
C GLY A 17 7.57 10.00 -3.67
N SER A 18 8.67 9.48 -4.22
CA SER A 18 8.87 9.30 -5.66
C SER A 18 8.47 7.91 -6.18
N CYS A 19 8.07 7.01 -5.27
CA CYS A 19 7.81 5.61 -5.58
C CYS A 19 6.33 5.35 -5.86
N ARG A 20 6.06 4.32 -6.66
CA ARG A 20 4.73 3.77 -6.91
C ARG A 20 4.64 2.39 -6.28
N MET A 21 3.53 2.10 -5.60
CA MET A 21 3.32 0.85 -4.87
C MET A 21 2.20 0.03 -5.49
N LEU A 22 2.41 -1.28 -5.62
CA LEU A 22 1.37 -2.25 -5.99
C LEU A 22 1.04 -3.14 -4.78
N VAL A 23 -0.22 -3.15 -4.37
CA VAL A 23 -0.74 -4.02 -3.31
C VAL A 23 -1.45 -5.20 -3.94
N ILE A 24 -0.91 -6.40 -3.74
CA ILE A 24 -1.52 -7.64 -4.21
C ILE A 24 -2.34 -8.25 -3.07
N GLY A 25 -3.66 -8.16 -3.21
CA GLY A 25 -4.63 -8.63 -2.22
C GLY A 25 -5.20 -7.49 -1.38
N ALA A 26 -6.53 -7.36 -1.38
CA ALA A 26 -7.27 -6.38 -0.58
C ALA A 26 -7.84 -7.02 0.71
N GLY A 27 -7.01 -7.83 1.38
CA GLY A 27 -7.26 -8.34 2.73
C GLY A 27 -6.81 -7.34 3.79
N GLU A 28 -6.94 -7.70 5.06
CA GLU A 28 -6.60 -6.80 6.19
C GLU A 28 -5.13 -6.34 6.17
N ALA A 29 -4.19 -7.28 5.98
CA ALA A 29 -2.77 -6.94 5.89
C ALA A 29 -2.45 -5.96 4.75
N GLY A 30 -3.05 -6.17 3.57
CA GLY A 30 -2.90 -5.29 2.42
C GLY A 30 -3.48 -3.89 2.66
N ARG A 31 -4.62 -3.79 3.36
CA ARG A 31 -5.21 -2.51 3.76
C ARG A 31 -4.29 -1.72 4.69
N LEU A 32 -3.78 -2.39 5.73
CA LEU A 32 -2.91 -1.74 6.70
C LEU A 32 -1.58 -1.31 6.06
N ALA A 33 -1.02 -2.11 5.16
CA ALA A 33 0.20 -1.76 4.43
C ALA A 33 -0.04 -0.56 3.49
N ALA A 34 -1.15 -0.55 2.74
CA ALA A 34 -1.51 0.54 1.87
C ALA A 34 -1.74 1.86 2.64
N LYS A 35 -2.40 1.80 3.80
CA LYS A 35 -2.60 2.96 4.67
C LYS A 35 -1.27 3.49 5.21
N ALA A 36 -0.44 2.61 5.75
CA ALA A 36 0.90 2.95 6.23
C ALA A 36 1.80 3.55 5.13
N ALA A 37 1.65 3.10 3.87
CA ALA A 37 2.35 3.64 2.72
C ALA A 37 1.84 5.04 2.32
N LYS A 38 0.51 5.24 2.34
CA LYS A 38 -0.10 6.55 2.13
C LYS A 38 0.38 7.56 3.18
N ASP A 39 0.38 7.17 4.45
CA ASP A 39 0.80 8.02 5.57
C ASP A 39 2.30 8.41 5.47
N ARG A 40 3.12 7.62 4.76
CA ARG A 40 4.52 7.92 4.45
C ARG A 40 4.74 8.66 3.13
N GLY A 41 3.66 9.03 2.43
CA GLY A 41 3.72 9.92 1.27
C GLY A 41 3.95 9.25 -0.09
N VAL A 42 3.73 7.94 -0.23
CA VAL A 42 3.86 7.25 -1.53
C VAL A 42 3.05 7.93 -2.63
N SER A 43 3.68 8.25 -3.77
CA SER A 43 3.05 9.04 -4.86
C SER A 43 1.80 8.39 -5.45
N GLN A 44 1.77 7.07 -5.54
CA GLN A 44 0.68 6.33 -6.16
C GLN A 44 0.59 4.92 -5.59
N ILE A 45 -0.63 4.49 -5.25
CA ILE A 45 -0.90 3.13 -4.79
C ILE A 45 -1.90 2.48 -5.75
N ILE A 46 -1.52 1.33 -6.30
CA ILE A 46 -2.36 0.49 -7.16
C ILE A 46 -2.74 -0.75 -6.36
N VAL A 47 -4.00 -1.17 -6.41
CA VAL A 47 -4.48 -2.37 -5.71
C VAL A 47 -4.95 -3.41 -6.71
N ALA A 48 -4.34 -4.59 -6.68
CA ALA A 48 -4.75 -5.76 -7.46
C ALA A 48 -5.40 -6.79 -6.54
N SER A 49 -6.52 -7.38 -6.96
CA SER A 49 -7.17 -8.46 -6.22
C SER A 49 -7.94 -9.39 -7.14
N ARG A 50 -8.02 -10.67 -6.77
CA ARG A 50 -8.92 -11.66 -7.41
C ARG A 50 -10.37 -11.18 -7.47
N THR A 51 -10.78 -10.33 -6.52
CA THR A 51 -12.12 -9.73 -6.51
C THR A 51 -12.00 -8.22 -6.75
N ARG A 52 -12.37 -7.76 -7.95
CA ARG A 52 -12.29 -6.35 -8.36
C ARG A 52 -12.97 -5.40 -7.36
N LYS A 53 -14.13 -5.79 -6.84
CA LYS A 53 -14.87 -4.99 -5.83
C LYS A 53 -14.01 -4.71 -4.59
N ARG A 54 -13.27 -5.70 -4.08
CA ARG A 54 -12.39 -5.53 -2.91
C ARG A 54 -11.23 -4.59 -3.18
N ALA A 55 -10.61 -4.70 -4.37
CA ALA A 55 -9.56 -3.77 -4.79
C ALA A 55 -10.08 -2.34 -4.92
N SER A 56 -11.26 -2.17 -5.54
CA SER A 56 -11.88 -0.85 -5.73
C SER A 56 -12.22 -0.20 -4.40
N VAL A 57 -12.85 -0.95 -3.47
CA VAL A 57 -13.16 -0.45 -2.12
C VAL A 57 -11.90 0.01 -1.38
N LEU A 58 -10.80 -0.75 -1.45
CA LEU A 58 -9.55 -0.32 -0.84
C LEU A 58 -8.98 0.92 -1.54
N ALA A 59 -8.91 0.94 -2.86
CA ALA A 59 -8.38 2.07 -3.61
C ALA A 59 -9.13 3.38 -3.32
N THR A 60 -10.47 3.33 -3.16
CA THR A 60 -11.28 4.51 -2.79
C THR A 60 -11.12 4.93 -1.33
N ALA A 61 -10.69 4.03 -0.45
CA ALA A 61 -10.47 4.31 0.97
C ALA A 61 -9.03 4.80 1.29
N LEU A 62 -8.13 4.75 0.31
CA LEU A 62 -6.78 5.31 0.36
C LEU A 62 -6.79 6.77 -0.05
#